data_AF-A0A9D5BFA3-F1
#
_entry.id   AF-A0A9D5BFA3-F1
#
_cell.length_a   1.000
_cell.length_b   1.000
_cell.length_c   1.000
_cell.angle_alpha   90.00
_cell.angle_beta   90.00
_cell.angle_gamma   90.00
#
_symmetry.space_group_name_H-M   'P 1'
#
loop_
_entity.id
_entity.type
_entity.pdbx_description
1 polymer ?
#
loop_
_entity_poly.entity_id
_entity_poly.type
_entity_poly.pdbx_seq_one_letter_code
_entity_poly.pdbx_strand_id
1 'polypeptide(L)'
;MEKARIIEKESGGDYEKMLKKQVSTRALKTMGHVNPSKDDAKEILVMQKAVVDDIPSSTKHNDTILENGLFEDRNIFLSFCQKYQFQFDTLRRAKYSSMMILYHLSDPNTMNFGKCCSICCAHNVFQKCWKCEVCPDCTICYACYKDRGADCHEHKLTQNEHKLTENNSTSNGKMIGDYTFRLTHADAETGDDFEASISMSQN
;
A
#
# COMPACT_ATOMS: atom_id res chain seq x y z
N MET A 1 13.28 17.35 -37.87
CA MET A 1 13.09 18.00 -39.20
C MET A 1 11.62 18.32 -39.46
N GLU A 2 10.70 17.35 -39.37
CA GLU A 2 9.27 17.60 -39.68
C GLU A 2 8.57 18.55 -38.70
N LYS A 3 8.81 18.40 -37.39
CA LYS A 3 8.24 19.29 -36.35
C LYS A 3 8.62 20.77 -36.54
N ALA A 4 9.84 21.03 -37.04
CA ALA A 4 10.27 22.38 -37.38
C ALA A 4 9.42 22.97 -38.51
N ARG A 5 9.20 22.23 -39.62
CA ARG A 5 8.37 22.70 -40.75
C ARG A 5 6.93 23.02 -40.35
N ILE A 6 6.34 22.23 -39.46
CA ILE A 6 4.99 22.48 -38.91
C ILE A 6 4.97 23.82 -38.15
N ILE A 7 5.95 24.03 -37.27
CA ILE A 7 6.11 25.27 -36.49
C ILE A 7 6.37 26.47 -37.41
N GLU A 8 7.12 26.31 -38.50
CA GLU A 8 7.33 27.38 -39.50
C GLU A 8 6.02 27.78 -40.19
N LYS A 9 5.19 26.80 -40.55
CA LYS A 9 3.90 27.03 -41.20
C LYS A 9 2.86 27.66 -40.26
N GLU A 10 2.85 27.26 -38.99
CA GLU A 10 1.91 27.76 -37.97
C GLU A 10 2.29 29.15 -37.44
N SER A 11 3.58 29.45 -37.32
CA SER A 11 4.08 30.75 -36.84
C SER A 11 4.12 31.83 -37.92
N GLY A 12 4.11 31.46 -39.20
CA GLY A 12 4.32 32.40 -40.31
C GLY A 12 5.68 33.11 -40.26
N GLY A 13 6.65 32.54 -39.54
CA GLY A 13 7.99 33.13 -39.33
C GLY A 13 8.12 34.04 -38.11
N ASP A 14 7.07 34.24 -37.30
CA ASP A 14 7.07 34.98 -36.03
C ASP A 14 7.04 34.02 -34.83
N TYR A 15 8.18 33.37 -34.56
CA TYR A 15 8.32 32.37 -33.50
C TYR A 15 8.24 32.99 -32.10
N GLU A 16 8.69 34.23 -31.92
CA GLU A 16 8.69 34.90 -30.61
C GLU A 16 7.27 35.16 -30.11
N LYS A 17 6.39 35.62 -31.00
CA LYS A 17 4.97 35.83 -30.68
C LYS A 17 4.27 34.53 -30.35
N MET A 18 4.55 33.47 -31.09
CA MET A 18 3.98 32.14 -30.84
C MET A 18 4.48 31.55 -29.51
N LEU A 19 5.77 31.70 -29.21
CA LEU A 19 6.36 31.28 -27.94
C LEU A 19 5.75 32.01 -26.75
N LYS A 20 5.58 33.33 -26.82
CA LYS A 20 4.94 34.12 -25.75
C LYS A 20 3.48 33.73 -25.51
N LYS A 21 2.81 33.16 -26.51
CA LYS A 21 1.43 32.64 -26.39
C LYS A 21 1.38 31.24 -25.76
N GLN A 22 2.38 30.39 -25.99
CA GLN A 22 2.42 29.00 -25.52
C GLN A 22 3.18 28.82 -24.19
N VAL A 23 4.16 29.68 -23.91
CA VAL A 23 5.08 29.54 -22.79
C VAL A 23 5.10 30.81 -21.96
N SER A 24 4.92 30.68 -20.64
CA SER A 24 4.96 31.82 -19.74
C SER A 24 6.39 32.40 -19.60
N THR A 25 6.49 33.71 -19.41
CA THR A 25 7.78 34.40 -19.16
C THR A 25 8.51 33.86 -17.94
N ARG A 26 7.77 33.36 -16.93
CA ARG A 26 8.36 32.71 -15.75
C ARG A 26 9.05 31.40 -16.12
N ALA A 27 8.40 30.55 -16.93
CA ALA A 27 8.99 29.30 -17.39
C ALA A 27 10.23 29.54 -18.27
N LEU A 28 10.19 30.54 -19.17
CA LEU A 28 11.34 30.93 -19.98
C LEU A 28 12.55 31.36 -19.12
N LYS A 29 12.31 32.16 -18.06
CA LYS A 29 13.36 32.56 -17.10
C LYS A 29 13.95 31.37 -16.34
N THR A 30 13.12 30.42 -15.91
CA THR A 30 13.60 29.19 -15.24
C THR A 30 14.43 28.32 -16.18
N MET A 31 14.14 28.33 -17.48
CA MET A 31 14.94 27.65 -18.51
C MET A 31 16.19 28.44 -18.95
N GLY A 32 16.46 29.62 -18.37
CA GLY A 32 17.64 30.45 -18.69
C GLY A 32 17.45 31.44 -19.84
N HIS A 33 16.27 31.53 -20.45
CA HIS A 33 15.99 32.44 -21.56
C HIS A 33 15.29 33.72 -21.06
N VAL A 34 16.09 34.75 -20.75
CA VAL A 34 15.58 36.04 -20.23
C VAL A 34 14.95 36.89 -21.34
N ASN A 35 15.42 36.73 -22.58
CA ASN A 35 14.83 37.26 -23.82
C ASN A 35 15.24 36.33 -24.99
N PRO A 36 14.42 35.33 -25.35
CA PRO A 36 14.77 34.39 -26.41
C PRO A 36 14.84 35.09 -27.76
N SER A 37 15.93 34.86 -28.51
CA SER A 37 16.05 35.30 -29.90
C SER A 37 15.09 34.52 -30.80
N LYS A 38 14.95 34.94 -32.06
CA LYS A 38 14.13 34.23 -33.05
C LYS A 38 14.49 32.75 -33.20
N ASP A 39 15.79 32.44 -33.17
CA ASP A 39 16.30 31.07 -33.30
C ASP A 39 16.08 30.28 -32.00
N ASP A 40 16.34 30.88 -30.84
CA ASP A 40 16.04 30.27 -29.53
C ASP A 40 14.54 29.94 -29.41
N ALA A 41 13.68 30.86 -29.84
CA ALA A 41 12.23 30.68 -29.78
C ALA A 41 11.80 29.49 -30.65
N LYS A 42 12.38 29.35 -31.84
CA LYS A 42 12.13 28.22 -32.73
C LYS A 42 12.60 26.90 -32.09
N GLU A 43 13.78 26.86 -31.48
CA GLU A 43 14.29 25.66 -30.82
C GLU A 43 13.43 25.27 -29.60
N ILE A 44 13.06 26.22 -28.75
CA ILE A 44 12.20 25.96 -27.59
C ILE A 44 10.85 25.38 -28.01
N LEU A 45 10.23 25.95 -29.05
CA LEU A 45 8.96 25.45 -29.60
C LEU A 45 9.11 24.02 -30.16
N VAL A 46 10.20 23.73 -30.87
CA VAL A 46 10.49 22.40 -31.39
C VAL A 46 10.66 21.38 -30.26
N MET A 47 11.39 21.75 -29.20
CA MET A 47 11.61 20.90 -28.03
C MET A 47 10.32 20.65 -27.25
N GLN A 48 9.47 21.67 -27.04
CA GLN A 48 8.17 21.48 -26.39
C GLN A 48 7.26 20.57 -27.18
N LYS A 49 7.19 20.73 -28.50
CA LYS A 49 6.41 19.84 -29.36
C LYS A 49 6.98 18.43 -29.38
N ALA A 50 8.31 18.29 -29.24
CA ALA A 50 8.95 16.98 -29.12
C ALA A 50 8.53 16.24 -27.84
N VAL A 51 8.50 16.93 -26.70
CA VAL A 51 8.18 16.34 -25.40
C VAL A 51 6.70 15.94 -25.27
N VAL A 52 5.78 16.65 -25.93
CA VAL A 52 4.33 16.40 -25.79
C VAL A 52 3.84 15.20 -26.59
N ASP A 53 4.48 14.87 -27.72
CA ASP A 53 4.00 13.78 -28.60
C ASP A 53 4.28 12.37 -28.03
N ASP A 54 5.24 12.23 -27.10
CA ASP A 54 5.71 10.93 -26.57
C ASP A 54 5.22 10.62 -25.13
N ILE A 55 4.36 11.46 -24.55
CA ILE A 55 3.76 11.19 -23.23
C ILE A 55 2.35 10.63 -23.45
N PRO A 56 2.12 9.33 -23.25
CA PRO A 56 0.77 8.79 -23.27
C PRO A 56 -0.08 9.51 -22.23
N SER A 57 -1.23 10.04 -22.67
CA SER A 57 -2.17 10.83 -21.84
C SER A 57 -2.80 10.04 -20.69
N SER A 58 -2.58 8.73 -20.65
CA SER A 58 -3.10 7.83 -19.63
C SER A 58 -2.09 6.71 -19.39
N THR A 59 -1.54 6.65 -18.18
CA THR A 59 -0.83 5.48 -17.68
C THR A 59 -1.88 4.43 -17.32
N LYS A 60 -2.18 3.48 -18.22
CA LYS A 60 -3.07 2.36 -17.91
C LYS A 60 -2.37 1.40 -16.95
N HIS A 61 -2.79 1.42 -15.69
CA HIS A 61 -2.35 0.47 -14.68
C HIS A 61 -3.24 -0.77 -14.75
N ASN A 62 -2.69 -1.90 -15.17
CA ASN A 62 -3.44 -3.15 -15.30
C ASN A 62 -3.34 -4.05 -14.06
N ASP A 63 -2.64 -3.61 -13.01
CA ASP A 63 -2.49 -4.44 -11.82
C ASP A 63 -3.79 -4.49 -11.02
N THR A 64 -4.11 -5.68 -10.54
CA THR A 64 -5.24 -5.91 -9.64
C THR A 64 -4.97 -5.21 -8.31
N ILE A 65 -5.93 -4.43 -7.83
CA ILE A 65 -5.88 -3.86 -6.48
C ILE A 65 -5.99 -5.02 -5.49
N LEU A 66 -4.93 -5.25 -4.73
CA LEU A 66 -4.93 -6.23 -3.64
C LEU A 66 -5.44 -5.56 -2.36
N GLU A 67 -6.66 -5.88 -1.96
CA GLU A 67 -7.26 -5.35 -0.73
C GLU A 67 -6.74 -6.16 0.47
N ASN A 68 -5.77 -5.60 1.20
CA ASN A 68 -5.20 -6.20 2.40
C ASN A 68 -4.95 -5.13 3.47
N GLY A 69 -5.69 -5.22 4.58
CA GLY A 69 -5.56 -4.27 5.69
C GLY A 69 -4.15 -4.26 6.33
N LEU A 70 -3.36 -5.32 6.20
CA LEU A 70 -2.00 -5.33 6.76
C LEU A 70 -1.07 -4.31 6.07
N PHE A 71 -1.18 -4.15 4.76
CA PHE A 71 -0.26 -3.33 3.95
C PHE A 71 -0.84 -1.98 3.52
N GLU A 72 -1.96 -1.57 4.12
CA GLU A 72 -2.60 -0.29 3.85
C GLU A 72 -1.79 0.89 4.43
N ASP A 73 -1.27 0.74 5.66
CA ASP A 73 -0.42 1.74 6.31
C ASP A 73 0.82 1.06 6.92
N ARG A 74 1.98 1.72 6.81
CA ARG A 74 3.22 1.35 7.51
C ARG A 74 3.02 1.15 9.01
N ASN A 75 2.12 1.92 9.62
CA ASN A 75 1.83 1.83 11.05
C ASN A 75 1.12 0.52 11.39
N ILE A 76 0.19 0.06 10.53
CA ILE A 76 -0.52 -1.22 10.71
C ILE A 76 0.46 -2.38 10.64
N PHE A 77 1.34 -2.37 9.63
CA PHE A 77 2.40 -3.37 9.51
C PHE A 77 3.38 -3.36 10.69
N LEU A 78 3.73 -2.18 11.22
CA LEU A 78 4.58 -2.08 12.40
C LEU A 78 3.90 -2.64 13.65
N SER A 79 2.63 -2.29 13.89
CA SER A 79 1.86 -2.83 15.01
C SER A 79 1.68 -4.34 14.92
N PHE A 80 1.52 -4.88 13.71
CA PHE A 80 1.54 -6.32 13.47
C PHE A 80 2.86 -6.96 13.88
N CYS A 81 3.97 -6.43 13.37
CA CYS A 81 5.31 -6.93 13.71
C CYS A 81 5.56 -6.87 15.21
N GLN A 82 5.15 -5.79 15.88
CA GLN A 82 5.28 -5.64 17.34
C GLN A 82 4.45 -6.66 18.11
N LYS A 83 3.20 -6.88 17.70
CA LYS A 83 2.29 -7.83 18.34
C LYS A 83 2.83 -9.26 18.31
N TYR A 84 3.39 -9.67 17.17
CA TYR A 84 3.96 -11.02 16.98
C TYR A 84 5.48 -11.08 17.22
N GLN A 85 6.07 -10.01 17.75
CA GLN A 85 7.50 -9.90 18.05
C GLN A 85 8.41 -10.23 16.86
N PHE A 86 7.99 -9.87 15.66
CA PHE A 86 8.80 -10.01 14.46
C PHE A 86 9.96 -9.02 14.48
N GLN A 87 11.15 -9.54 14.21
CA GLN A 87 12.41 -8.81 14.29
C GLN A 87 13.20 -8.99 12.99
N PHE A 88 13.87 -7.93 12.58
CA PHE A 88 14.63 -7.84 11.32
C PHE A 88 16.08 -7.39 11.54
N ASP A 89 16.58 -7.52 12.76
CA ASP A 89 17.93 -7.13 13.20
C ASP A 89 19.02 -8.15 12.82
N THR A 90 18.64 -9.41 12.62
CA THR A 90 19.55 -10.48 12.15
C THR A 90 18.94 -11.23 10.97
N LEU A 91 19.79 -11.84 10.13
CA LEU A 91 19.34 -12.60 8.97
C LEU A 91 18.40 -13.76 9.36
N ARG A 92 18.72 -14.48 10.44
CA ARG A 92 17.88 -15.58 10.95
C ARG A 92 16.49 -15.08 11.35
N ARG A 93 16.41 -13.99 12.13
CA ARG A 93 15.14 -13.39 12.56
C ARG A 93 14.36 -12.81 11.38
N ALA A 94 15.02 -12.19 10.41
CA ALA A 94 14.39 -11.65 9.21
C ALA A 94 13.79 -12.76 8.32
N LYS A 95 14.51 -13.89 8.12
CA LYS A 95 14.00 -15.06 7.39
C LYS A 95 12.74 -15.62 8.05
N TYR A 96 12.79 -15.83 9.36
CA TYR A 96 11.66 -16.34 10.14
C TYR A 96 10.46 -15.39 10.08
N SER A 97 10.67 -14.11 10.37
CA SER A 97 9.61 -13.09 10.36
C SER A 97 8.96 -12.98 8.98
N SER A 98 9.76 -12.98 7.90
CA SER A 98 9.25 -12.93 6.53
C SER A 98 8.38 -14.14 6.18
N MET A 99 8.79 -15.33 6.61
CA MET A 99 8.01 -16.55 6.41
C MET A 99 6.68 -16.51 7.16
N MET A 100 6.69 -16.06 8.43
CA MET A 100 5.45 -15.96 9.22
C MET A 100 4.50 -14.90 8.66
N ILE A 101 5.01 -13.77 8.18
CA ILE A 101 4.20 -12.77 7.47
C ILE A 101 3.55 -13.41 6.24
N LEU A 102 4.30 -14.15 5.42
CA LEU A 102 3.75 -14.87 4.25
C LEU A 102 2.70 -15.90 4.64
N TYR A 103 2.91 -16.64 5.73
CA TYR A 103 1.94 -17.58 6.27
C TYR A 103 0.61 -16.88 6.61
N HIS A 104 0.68 -15.77 7.34
CA HIS A 104 -0.52 -15.00 7.69
C HIS A 104 -1.20 -14.36 6.47
N LEU A 105 -0.47 -14.07 5.39
CA LEU A 105 -1.04 -13.59 4.12
C LEU A 105 -1.74 -14.69 3.32
N SER A 106 -1.36 -15.95 3.55
CA SER A 106 -1.82 -17.09 2.75
C SER A 106 -3.19 -17.62 3.17
N ASP A 107 -3.65 -17.26 4.37
CA ASP A 107 -4.99 -17.61 4.86
C ASP A 107 -5.81 -16.32 5.14
N PRO A 108 -6.83 -16.04 4.30
CA PRO A 108 -7.69 -14.87 4.45
C PRO A 108 -8.38 -14.76 5.81
N ASN A 109 -8.47 -15.85 6.58
CA ASN A 109 -9.11 -15.87 7.88
C ASN A 109 -8.16 -15.56 9.05
N THR A 110 -6.84 -15.76 8.88
CA THR A 110 -5.86 -15.53 9.96
C THR A 110 -5.40 -14.08 10.06
N MET A 111 -5.60 -13.27 9.02
CA MET A 111 -5.12 -11.88 8.98
C MET A 111 -6.19 -10.84 8.61
N ASN A 112 -7.44 -11.09 9.01
CA ASN A 112 -8.46 -10.07 8.90
C ASN A 112 -8.22 -8.98 9.96
N PHE A 113 -7.43 -7.93 9.69
CA PHE A 113 -7.23 -6.74 10.54
C PHE A 113 -8.48 -5.89 10.80
N GLY A 114 -9.67 -6.47 10.83
CA GLY A 114 -10.86 -5.71 11.21
C GLY A 114 -10.76 -5.10 12.60
N LYS A 115 -11.12 -3.83 12.63
CA LYS A 115 -11.45 -2.97 13.76
C LYS A 115 -11.37 -3.66 15.13
N CYS A 116 -10.40 -3.27 15.94
CA CYS A 116 -10.32 -3.69 17.34
C CYS A 116 -11.51 -3.13 18.14
N CYS A 117 -11.90 -3.84 19.20
CA CYS A 117 -12.88 -3.31 20.15
C CYS A 117 -12.32 -2.07 20.84
N SER A 118 -13.02 -0.94 20.83
CA SER A 118 -12.60 0.31 21.48
C SER A 118 -12.51 0.22 23.01
N ILE A 119 -13.01 -0.87 23.62
CA ILE A 119 -13.01 -1.08 25.07
C ILE A 119 -11.89 -2.03 25.50
N CYS A 120 -11.84 -3.24 24.91
CA CYS A 120 -10.88 -4.26 25.30
C CYS A 120 -9.68 -4.39 24.35
N CYS A 121 -9.66 -3.61 23.26
CA CYS A 121 -8.66 -3.67 22.19
C CYS A 121 -8.52 -5.06 21.54
N ALA A 122 -9.46 -5.98 21.80
CA ALA A 122 -9.43 -7.33 21.27
C ALA A 122 -9.95 -7.38 19.82
N HIS A 123 -9.42 -8.38 19.11
CA HIS A 123 -9.63 -8.62 17.68
C HIS A 123 -10.79 -9.57 17.39
N ASN A 124 -11.90 -9.46 18.12
CA ASN A 124 -13.04 -10.38 18.02
C ASN A 124 -14.30 -9.74 17.41
N VAL A 125 -14.13 -8.66 16.64
CA VAL A 125 -15.22 -7.77 16.21
C VAL A 125 -15.91 -8.26 14.91
N PHE A 126 -15.52 -9.42 14.39
CA PHE A 126 -15.90 -9.91 13.06
C PHE A 126 -17.25 -10.61 12.98
N GLN A 127 -17.76 -11.15 14.09
CA GLN A 127 -19.03 -11.88 14.06
C GLN A 127 -20.22 -10.96 14.35
N LYS A 128 -20.23 -10.36 15.54
CA LYS A 128 -21.25 -9.40 15.96
C LYS A 128 -20.55 -8.21 16.61
N CYS A 129 -20.72 -7.04 16.00
CA CYS A 129 -20.16 -5.80 16.50
C CYS A 129 -21.19 -4.70 16.56
N TRP A 130 -20.90 -3.73 17.40
CA TRP A 130 -21.70 -2.53 17.62
C TRP A 130 -20.88 -1.32 17.22
N LYS A 131 -21.42 -0.51 16.31
CA LYS A 131 -20.77 0.71 15.83
C LYS A 131 -21.57 1.93 16.26
N CYS A 132 -20.87 3.00 16.58
CA CYS A 132 -21.49 4.30 16.75
C CYS A 132 -21.55 5.03 15.40
N GLU A 133 -22.70 5.63 15.07
CA GLU A 133 -22.84 6.48 13.88
C GLU A 133 -22.25 7.89 14.08
N VAL A 134 -22.08 8.30 15.34
CA VAL A 134 -21.53 9.62 15.71
C VAL A 134 -20.01 9.56 15.90
N CYS A 135 -19.47 8.45 16.40
CA CYS A 135 -18.04 8.22 16.63
C CYS A 135 -17.51 7.16 15.65
N PRO A 136 -16.92 7.56 14.50
CA PRO A 136 -16.57 6.64 13.39
C PRO A 136 -15.59 5.51 13.78
N ASP A 137 -14.77 5.77 14.80
CA ASP A 137 -13.76 4.84 15.31
C ASP A 137 -14.24 4.01 16.51
N CYS A 138 -15.48 4.23 16.97
CA CYS A 138 -16.05 3.46 18.07
C CYS A 138 -16.69 2.17 17.55
N THR A 139 -15.97 1.06 17.73
CA THR A 139 -16.48 -0.29 17.41
C THR A 139 -16.35 -1.17 18.65
N ILE A 140 -17.42 -1.82 19.06
CA ILE A 140 -17.49 -2.61 20.29
C ILE A 140 -17.80 -4.06 19.95
N CYS A 141 -17.07 -4.98 20.56
CA CYS A 141 -17.29 -6.41 20.35
C CYS A 141 -18.49 -6.94 21.14
N TYR A 142 -18.95 -8.14 20.74
CA TYR A 142 -20.03 -8.84 21.43
C TYR A 142 -19.81 -9.02 22.92
N ALA A 143 -18.59 -9.40 23.35
CA ALA A 143 -18.31 -9.60 24.77
C ALA A 143 -18.48 -8.29 25.57
N CYS A 144 -17.84 -7.21 25.13
CA CYS A 144 -17.95 -5.92 25.81
C CYS A 144 -19.37 -5.35 25.79
N TYR A 145 -20.10 -5.53 24.69
CA TYR A 145 -21.50 -5.12 24.61
C TYR A 145 -22.40 -5.98 25.51
N LYS A 146 -22.14 -7.28 25.66
CA LYS A 146 -22.89 -8.16 26.56
C LYS A 146 -22.65 -7.81 28.03
N ASP A 147 -21.41 -7.46 28.40
CA ASP A 147 -21.04 -7.18 29.78
C ASP A 147 -21.51 -5.79 30.25
N ARG A 148 -21.53 -4.81 29.34
CA ARG A 148 -21.81 -3.40 29.66
C ARG A 148 -23.13 -2.89 29.07
N GLY A 149 -23.75 -3.64 28.17
CA GLY A 149 -24.98 -3.23 27.50
C GLY A 149 -24.79 -2.02 26.59
N ALA A 150 -25.88 -1.26 26.39
CA ALA A 150 -25.86 -0.02 25.61
C ALA A 150 -25.07 1.12 26.28
N ASP A 151 -24.79 1.02 27.58
CA ASP A 151 -24.10 2.06 28.36
C ASP A 151 -22.57 2.04 28.20
N CYS A 152 -22.06 1.14 27.36
CA CYS A 152 -20.64 1.03 27.07
C CYS A 152 -20.08 2.20 26.24
N HIS A 153 -20.95 3.04 25.70
CA HIS A 153 -20.64 4.25 24.96
C HIS A 153 -21.79 5.27 25.08
N GLU A 154 -21.49 6.57 25.08
CA GLU A 154 -22.47 7.64 25.31
C GLU A 154 -23.51 7.78 24.18
N HIS A 155 -23.17 7.34 22.97
CA HIS A 155 -24.06 7.38 21.81
C HIS A 155 -24.69 6.02 21.52
N LYS A 156 -25.84 6.06 20.86
CA LYS A 156 -26.53 4.86 20.38
C LYS A 156 -25.62 4.02 19.47
N LEU A 157 -25.62 2.72 19.75
CA LEU A 157 -24.86 1.73 19.01
C LEU A 157 -25.78 0.93 18.08
N THR A 158 -25.35 0.74 16.83
CA THR A 158 -26.05 -0.06 15.82
C THR A 158 -25.31 -1.38 15.61
N GLN A 159 -26.04 -2.50 15.64
CA GLN A 159 -25.46 -3.82 15.40
C GLN A 159 -25.11 -3.98 13.92
N ASN A 160 -23.91 -4.48 13.63
CA ASN A 160 -23.44 -4.78 12.29
C ASN A 160 -22.97 -6.23 12.22
N GLU A 161 -23.54 -7.01 11.30
CA GLU A 161 -23.20 -8.41 11.04
C GLU A 161 -22.45 -8.51 9.69
N HIS A 162 -21.22 -9.03 9.70
CA HIS A 162 -20.48 -9.31 8.47
C HIS A 162 -20.71 -10.77 8.09
N LYS A 163 -21.36 -11.03 6.95
CA LYS A 163 -21.43 -12.38 6.39
C LYS A 163 -20.10 -12.70 5.72
N LEU A 164 -19.38 -13.69 6.24
CA LEU A 164 -18.20 -14.27 5.58
C LEU A 164 -18.63 -14.86 4.23
N THR A 165 -18.08 -14.37 3.13
CA THR A 165 -18.25 -14.99 1.81
C THR A 165 -17.17 -16.06 1.64
N GLU A 166 -17.59 -17.33 1.60
CA GLU A 166 -16.74 -18.49 1.30
C GLU A 166 -16.22 -18.42 -0.14
N ASN A 167 -14.92 -18.29 -0.36
CA ASN A 167 -14.32 -18.46 -1.69
C ASN A 167 -13.17 -19.49 -1.64
N ASN A 168 -13.32 -20.53 -2.46
CA ASN A 168 -12.42 -21.66 -2.68
C ASN A 168 -11.02 -21.24 -3.15
N SER A 169 -9.95 -21.89 -2.66
CA SER A 169 -8.64 -21.97 -3.33
C SER A 169 -7.81 -23.17 -2.86
N THR A 170 -8.20 -24.35 -3.34
CA THR A 170 -7.41 -25.59 -3.28
C THR A 170 -6.31 -25.55 -4.35
N SER A 171 -5.13 -25.02 -4.03
CA SER A 171 -3.89 -25.25 -4.82
C SER A 171 -2.59 -24.75 -4.16
N ASN A 172 -2.64 -23.89 -3.14
CA ASN A 172 -1.44 -23.24 -2.60
C ASN A 172 -0.63 -24.06 -1.58
N GLY A 173 -1.11 -25.23 -1.15
CA GLY A 173 -0.43 -26.04 -0.13
C GLY A 173 0.88 -26.74 -0.58
N LYS A 174 1.09 -26.91 -1.90
CA LYS A 174 2.22 -27.69 -2.43
C LYS A 174 3.54 -26.92 -2.49
N MET A 175 3.51 -25.59 -2.61
CA MET A 175 4.71 -24.75 -2.71
C MET A 175 5.40 -24.50 -1.35
N ILE A 176 4.70 -24.77 -0.24
CA ILE A 176 5.13 -24.39 1.11
C ILE A 176 6.00 -25.49 1.73
N GLY A 177 5.69 -26.78 1.48
CA GLY A 177 6.45 -27.92 2.02
C GLY A 177 7.91 -27.96 1.55
N ASP A 178 8.17 -27.50 0.32
CA ASP A 178 9.52 -27.44 -0.24
C ASP A 178 10.37 -26.29 0.33
N TYR A 179 9.72 -25.24 0.86
CA TYR A 179 10.41 -24.04 1.39
C TYR A 179 10.78 -24.21 2.87
N THR A 180 9.93 -24.84 3.66
CA THR A 180 10.24 -25.23 5.06
C THR A 180 11.38 -26.25 5.13
N PHE A 181 11.48 -27.18 4.18
CA PHE A 181 12.57 -28.16 4.13
C PHE A 181 13.95 -27.52 3.85
N ARG A 182 14.02 -26.52 2.96
CA ARG A 182 15.29 -25.86 2.62
C ARG A 182 15.83 -24.97 3.74
N LEU A 183 14.96 -24.42 4.60
CA LEU A 183 15.36 -23.49 5.65
C LEU A 183 15.88 -24.19 6.92
N THR A 184 15.39 -25.40 7.23
CA THR A 184 15.92 -26.22 8.32
C THR A 184 17.33 -26.76 8.04
N HIS A 185 17.78 -26.71 6.78
CA HIS A 185 19.06 -27.27 6.33
C HIS A 185 20.05 -26.20 5.84
N ALA A 186 19.67 -24.91 5.81
CA ALA A 186 20.50 -23.85 5.23
C ALA A 186 21.59 -23.31 6.17
N ASP A 187 21.51 -23.57 7.48
CA ASP A 187 22.53 -23.11 8.45
C ASP A 187 23.03 -24.32 9.27
N ALA A 188 23.61 -25.32 8.59
CA ALA A 188 24.40 -26.38 9.22
C ALA A 188 25.86 -25.92 9.40
N GLU A 189 26.10 -24.72 9.94
CA GLU A 189 27.40 -24.34 10.48
C GLU A 189 27.21 -23.57 11.79
N THR A 190 27.57 -24.26 12.88
CA THR A 190 27.81 -23.79 14.27
C THR A 190 26.61 -23.43 15.17
N GLY A 191 26.45 -24.27 16.20
CA GLY A 191 26.11 -23.83 17.57
C GLY A 191 24.65 -23.99 17.98
N ASP A 192 24.43 -25.03 18.79
CA ASP A 192 23.40 -25.33 19.80
C ASP A 192 22.21 -24.35 20.04
N ASP A 193 21.08 -24.97 20.44
CA ASP A 193 19.84 -24.39 20.98
C ASP A 193 18.65 -24.21 20.00
N PHE A 194 18.04 -25.33 19.55
CA PHE A 194 16.75 -25.31 18.82
C PHE A 194 15.55 -25.91 19.57
N GLU A 195 15.69 -26.48 20.76
CA GLU A 195 14.54 -27.11 21.45
C GLU A 195 13.71 -26.19 22.36
N ALA A 196 14.12 -24.95 22.63
CA ALA A 196 13.46 -24.16 23.69
C ALA A 196 12.30 -23.24 23.24
N SER A 197 12.03 -23.07 21.94
CA SER A 197 11.09 -22.00 21.50
C SER A 197 9.69 -22.47 21.08
N ILE A 198 9.42 -23.78 21.05
CA ILE A 198 8.08 -24.30 20.68
C ILE A 198 7.16 -24.49 21.90
N SER A 199 7.66 -24.36 23.13
CA SER A 199 6.87 -24.61 24.35
C SER A 199 6.26 -23.38 25.03
N MET A 200 6.49 -22.16 24.55
CA MET A 200 6.07 -20.92 25.27
C MET A 200 4.92 -20.13 24.61
N SER A 201 4.16 -20.72 23.69
CA SER A 201 2.94 -20.07 23.13
C SER A 201 1.65 -20.85 23.38
N GLN A 202 1.64 -21.73 24.38
CA GLN A 202 0.43 -22.41 24.87
C GLN A 202 0.27 -22.33 26.40
N ASN A 203 0.63 -21.20 27.01
CA ASN A 203 0.16 -20.84 28.36
C ASN A 203 -0.11 -19.33 28.43
#